data_AF-A0A0R1H8Q3-F1
#
_entry.id   AF-A0A0R1H8Q3-F1
#
_cell.length_a   1.000
_cell.length_b   1.000
_cell.length_c   1.000
_cell.angle_alpha   90.00
_cell.angle_beta   90.00
_cell.angle_gamma   90.00
#
_symmetry.space_group_name_H-M   'P 1'
#
loop_
_entity.id
_entity.type
_entity.pdbx_description
1 polymer ?
#
loop_
_entity_poly.entity_id
_entity_poly.type
_entity_poly.pdbx_seq_one_letter_code
_entity_poly.pdbx_strand_id
1 'polypeptide(L)'
;MKKRLILGLLVLVACLGIGWGQTSPAIAASKRVLIVYDAINPTVDGQKKLAGLQQILASAGVATQTERLSDYHAGQLTTKAYAGVVTLINWPQGDLKNAEFTRDRAAFTGKKLHIGQGLSAVEARELHAVRRNVYHQQLILSAEGQQQLLPFSEDITLLKTQGKAHRYGTLRPQNQGIGRYPYGTVVGQRGYLPYFEASGFSQVLAAQTIAQLFGKQRQLQPLLTITGVTPYSDLKRLTTLAQRLNAAGIPFAISTTSVADNTSLAAFSRFAKALRIVENNQGIIFLQVPVVGAANKQSGSLLEQTMVEELNQLGQRQVMPVGISAPVYWNQDKVFRKYGLARSTSVLLLPNPATTTFAYQDNLGGRYAQTWTGLSLNSLLTVKDGQRVAVNQLKFPVPTAVTVAFPTSRKQLVAITHRVTQLNVNWYQPQDSLQTKITSASATFAYKQGTYYLNGSPVTVGPEATGIPKYHFSQKRHVALDRYFKVQGNILLVFFTFTTIVLVTFLILGRRIYRRMFRRK
;
A
#
# COMPACT_ATOMS: atom_id res chain seq x y z
N MET A 1 47.48 39.56 43.63
CA MET A 1 47.04 39.32 42.24
C MET A 1 46.78 37.86 41.87
N LYS A 2 47.43 36.85 42.48
CA LYS A 2 47.19 35.42 42.16
C LYS A 2 45.81 34.84 42.55
N LYS A 3 45.12 35.40 43.56
CA LYS A 3 43.77 34.91 43.98
C LYS A 3 42.61 35.37 43.07
N ARG A 4 42.78 36.45 42.30
CA ARG A 4 41.76 36.92 41.34
C ARG A 4 41.83 36.21 39.98
N LEU A 5 43.01 35.68 39.63
CA LEU A 5 43.19 34.88 38.40
C LEU A 5 42.57 33.47 38.52
N ILE A 6 42.62 32.88 39.72
CA ILE A 6 42.05 31.54 39.98
C ILE A 6 40.52 31.57 39.98
N LEU A 7 39.91 32.68 40.44
CA LEU A 7 38.46 32.85 40.42
C LEU A 7 37.93 33.10 38.99
N GLY A 8 38.70 33.80 38.15
CA GLY A 8 38.38 33.99 36.73
C GLY A 8 38.46 32.70 35.91
N LEU A 9 39.42 31.82 36.23
CA LEU A 9 39.56 30.52 35.55
C LEU A 9 38.46 29.53 35.96
N LEU A 10 38.01 29.56 37.22
CA LEU A 10 36.92 28.71 37.71
C LEU A 10 35.55 29.10 37.13
N VAL A 11 35.30 30.39 36.88
CA VAL A 11 34.06 30.84 36.22
C VAL A 11 34.07 30.50 34.72
N LEU A 12 35.23 30.54 34.06
CA LEU A 12 35.33 30.13 32.65
C LEU A 12 35.12 28.61 32.46
N VAL A 13 35.59 27.78 33.40
CA VAL A 13 35.36 26.32 33.39
C VAL A 13 33.91 25.97 33.76
N ALA A 14 33.24 26.77 34.61
CA ALA A 14 31.82 26.59 34.90
C ALA A 14 30.90 26.97 33.73
N CYS A 15 31.30 27.93 32.88
CA CYS A 15 30.53 28.32 31.69
C CYS A 15 30.76 27.44 30.46
N LEU A 16 31.86 26.67 30.41
CA LEU A 16 32.16 25.73 29.32
C LEU A 16 31.57 24.32 29.53
N GLY A 17 30.96 24.04 30.70
CA GLY A 17 30.34 22.75 31.02
C GLY A 17 28.86 22.60 30.65
N ILE A 18 28.20 23.63 30.09
CA ILE A 18 26.75 23.62 29.78
C ILE A 18 26.46 23.30 28.30
N GLY A 19 27.50 23.10 27.49
CA GLY A 19 27.37 22.71 26.09
C GLY A 19 27.84 21.29 25.85
N TRP A 20 26.94 20.31 25.99
CA TRP A 20 26.83 19.06 25.20
C TRP A 20 26.11 17.98 25.98
N GLY A 21 24.79 18.01 25.81
CA GLY A 21 23.88 16.99 26.26
C GLY A 21 22.52 17.27 25.66
N GLN A 22 22.45 17.53 24.34
CA GLN A 22 21.21 17.22 23.65
C GLN A 22 21.06 15.71 23.72
N THR A 23 20.43 15.24 24.79
CA THR A 23 19.80 13.94 24.82
C THR A 23 18.90 13.93 23.60
N SER A 24 19.38 13.29 22.53
CA SER A 24 18.50 12.79 21.49
C SER A 24 17.38 12.11 22.25
N PRO A 25 16.11 12.51 22.09
CA PRO A 25 15.04 11.80 22.76
C PRO A 25 15.25 10.34 22.40
N ALA A 26 15.52 9.51 23.40
CA ALA A 26 15.53 8.08 23.22
C ALA A 26 14.22 7.79 22.50
N ILE A 27 14.32 7.29 21.26
CA ILE A 27 13.16 6.93 20.45
C ILE A 27 12.42 5.93 21.32
N ALA A 28 11.40 6.40 22.05
CA ALA A 28 10.56 5.55 22.87
C ALA A 28 10.11 4.45 21.93
N ALA A 29 10.53 3.21 22.19
CA ALA A 29 10.30 2.08 21.31
C ALA A 29 8.82 2.10 20.93
N SER A 30 8.52 2.51 19.69
CA SER A 30 7.12 2.77 19.33
C SER A 30 6.44 1.42 19.36
N LYS A 31 5.62 1.19 20.38
CA LYS A 31 5.03 -0.12 20.64
C LYS A 31 4.24 -0.58 19.40
N ARG A 32 4.63 -1.71 18.82
CA ARG A 32 4.05 -2.26 17.57
C ARG A 32 2.80 -3.09 17.86
N VAL A 33 2.09 -3.47 16.80
CA VAL A 33 1.12 -4.57 16.86
C VAL A 33 1.72 -5.83 16.24
N LEU A 34 1.77 -6.91 17.01
CA LEU A 34 2.18 -8.22 16.51
C LEU A 34 0.99 -8.89 15.81
N ILE A 35 1.13 -9.21 14.53
CA ILE A 35 0.17 -10.03 13.79
C ILE A 35 0.71 -11.46 13.81
N VAL A 36 -0.01 -12.38 14.44
CA VAL A 36 0.31 -13.80 14.45
C VAL A 36 -0.71 -14.54 13.61
N TYR A 37 -0.28 -15.24 12.57
CA TYR A 37 -1.15 -16.00 11.69
C TYR A 37 -0.81 -17.49 11.70
N ASP A 38 -1.81 -18.36 11.60
CA ASP A 38 -1.65 -19.82 11.59
C ASP A 38 -0.85 -20.32 10.37
N ALA A 39 -1.39 -20.15 9.17
CA ALA A 39 -0.77 -20.53 7.92
C ALA A 39 -1.30 -19.63 6.79
N ILE A 40 -0.58 -19.60 5.68
CA ILE A 40 -1.08 -18.98 4.45
C ILE A 40 -1.61 -20.12 3.60
N ASN A 41 -2.93 -20.25 3.51
CA ASN A 41 -3.53 -21.16 2.55
C ASN A 41 -3.62 -20.45 1.17
N PRO A 42 -2.91 -20.96 0.14
CA PRO A 42 -2.92 -20.36 -1.20
C PRO A 42 -4.26 -20.55 -1.94
N THR A 43 -5.12 -21.51 -1.55
CA THR A 43 -6.37 -21.81 -2.25
C THR A 43 -7.57 -20.99 -1.78
N VAL A 44 -7.48 -20.30 -0.63
CA VAL A 44 -8.57 -19.49 -0.04
C VAL A 44 -8.19 -18.02 0.18
N ASP A 45 -7.35 -17.48 -0.70
CA ASP A 45 -6.93 -16.07 -0.65
C ASP A 45 -6.26 -15.66 0.69
N GLY A 46 -5.61 -16.59 1.40
CA GLY A 46 -4.99 -16.34 2.70
C GLY A 46 -3.93 -15.22 2.67
N GLN A 47 -3.17 -15.12 1.57
CA GLN A 47 -2.24 -14.00 1.36
C GLN A 47 -2.96 -12.65 1.25
N LYS A 48 -4.13 -12.61 0.60
CA LYS A 48 -4.90 -11.38 0.46
C LYS A 48 -5.46 -10.94 1.81
N LYS A 49 -5.94 -11.86 2.66
CA LYS A 49 -6.41 -11.55 4.02
C LYS A 49 -5.31 -10.91 4.87
N LEU A 50 -4.12 -11.52 4.92
CA LEU A 50 -3.00 -10.96 5.66
C LEU A 50 -2.60 -9.57 5.12
N ALA A 51 -2.50 -9.43 3.80
CA ALA A 51 -2.18 -8.14 3.17
C ALA A 51 -3.23 -7.07 3.47
N GLY A 52 -4.52 -7.38 3.37
CA GLY A 52 -5.60 -6.44 3.69
C GLY A 52 -5.58 -5.99 5.15
N LEU A 53 -5.30 -6.90 6.09
CA LEU A 53 -5.13 -6.56 7.50
C LEU A 53 -3.94 -5.61 7.72
N GLN A 54 -2.79 -5.92 7.12
CA GLN A 54 -1.59 -5.07 7.18
C GLN A 54 -1.85 -3.68 6.60
N GLN A 55 -2.61 -3.60 5.50
CA GLN A 55 -2.99 -2.36 4.83
C GLN A 55 -3.88 -1.47 5.72
N ILE A 56 -4.90 -2.06 6.36
CA ILE A 56 -5.81 -1.34 7.27
C ILE A 56 -5.05 -0.85 8.51
N LEU A 57 -4.22 -1.71 9.12
CA LEU A 57 -3.43 -1.33 10.29
C LEU A 57 -2.46 -0.19 9.97
N ALA A 58 -1.77 -0.26 8.83
CA ALA A 58 -0.90 0.83 8.37
C ALA A 58 -1.69 2.14 8.16
N SER A 59 -2.89 2.06 7.57
CA SER A 59 -3.80 3.20 7.38
C SER A 59 -4.36 3.75 8.68
N ALA A 60 -4.51 2.91 9.71
CA ALA A 60 -4.82 3.33 11.08
C ALA A 60 -3.63 3.95 11.82
N GLY A 61 -2.45 4.07 11.18
CA GLY A 61 -1.23 4.63 11.76
C GLY A 61 -0.46 3.66 12.66
N VAL A 62 -0.71 2.36 12.54
CA VAL A 62 -0.14 1.30 13.38
C VAL A 62 1.06 0.67 12.69
N ALA A 63 2.22 0.70 13.35
CA ALA A 63 3.37 -0.10 12.94
C ALA A 63 3.18 -1.56 13.37
N THR A 64 3.54 -2.51 12.50
CA THR A 64 3.27 -3.93 12.72
C THR A 64 4.54 -4.77 12.69
N GLN A 65 4.46 -5.98 13.23
CA GLN A 65 5.37 -7.08 12.96
C GLN A 65 4.51 -8.31 12.65
N THR A 66 4.86 -9.07 11.63
CA THR A 66 4.11 -10.26 11.24
C THR A 66 4.93 -11.50 11.56
N GLU A 67 4.31 -12.45 12.27
CA GLU A 67 4.92 -13.70 12.72
C GLU A 67 4.01 -14.86 12.32
N ARG A 68 4.60 -15.97 11.87
CA ARG A 68 3.83 -17.20 11.71
C ARG A 68 3.69 -17.86 13.07
N LEU A 69 2.55 -18.46 13.36
CA LEU A 69 2.28 -19.08 14.67
C LEU A 69 3.28 -20.22 14.98
N SER A 70 3.78 -20.93 13.97
CA SER A 70 4.82 -21.96 14.13
C SER A 70 6.19 -21.40 14.50
N ASP A 71 6.45 -20.14 14.14
CA ASP A 71 7.76 -19.49 14.29
C ASP A 71 7.79 -18.62 15.57
N TYR A 72 6.66 -18.53 16.28
CA TYR A 72 6.54 -17.80 17.53
C TYR A 72 7.26 -18.53 18.67
N HIS A 73 8.03 -17.77 19.45
CA HIS A 73 8.74 -18.26 20.64
C HIS A 73 8.24 -17.62 21.94
N ALA A 74 8.31 -18.38 23.05
CA ALA A 74 7.97 -17.92 24.39
C ALA A 74 8.61 -16.58 24.75
N GLY A 75 7.82 -15.72 25.37
CA GLY A 75 8.22 -14.38 25.81
C GLY A 75 8.17 -13.32 24.71
N GLN A 76 8.06 -13.69 23.42
CA GLN A 76 8.13 -12.73 22.31
C GLN A 76 7.08 -11.61 22.46
N LEU A 77 5.82 -11.94 22.72
CA LEU A 77 4.73 -10.97 22.92
C LEU A 77 4.88 -10.15 24.21
N THR A 78 5.50 -10.70 25.26
CA THR A 78 5.57 -10.10 26.60
C THR A 78 6.81 -9.23 26.81
N THR A 79 7.73 -9.14 25.83
CA THR A 79 8.95 -8.30 25.82
C THR A 79 8.74 -6.77 25.93
N LYS A 80 7.55 -6.28 26.29
CA LYS A 80 7.12 -4.85 26.31
C LYS A 80 7.24 -4.11 24.96
N ALA A 81 7.63 -4.79 23.88
CA ALA A 81 7.77 -4.23 22.53
C ALA A 81 6.44 -3.98 21.81
N TYR A 82 5.35 -4.59 22.30
CA TYR A 82 4.04 -4.56 21.64
C TYR A 82 2.97 -3.82 22.45
N ALA A 83 2.19 -3.00 21.74
CA ALA A 83 0.98 -2.34 22.26
C ALA A 83 -0.26 -3.22 22.03
N GLY A 84 -0.16 -4.17 21.11
CA GLY A 84 -1.24 -5.08 20.81
C GLY A 84 -0.82 -6.31 20.03
N VAL A 85 -1.76 -7.24 19.92
CA VAL A 85 -1.62 -8.46 19.13
C VAL A 85 -2.91 -8.72 18.34
N VAL A 86 -2.75 -9.15 17.10
CA VAL A 86 -3.81 -9.66 16.23
C VAL A 86 -3.54 -11.12 15.97
N THR A 87 -4.44 -12.00 16.39
CA THR A 87 -4.47 -13.40 15.96
C THR A 87 -5.30 -13.47 14.68
N LEU A 88 -4.71 -13.97 13.59
CA LEU A 88 -5.39 -14.16 12.30
C LEU A 88 -5.42 -15.66 11.96
N ILE A 89 -6.60 -16.26 12.04
CA ILE A 89 -6.83 -17.64 11.62
C ILE A 89 -7.26 -17.62 10.16
N ASN A 90 -6.32 -17.96 9.27
CA ASN A 90 -6.53 -18.01 7.82
C ASN A 90 -6.91 -19.40 7.34
N TRP A 91 -6.42 -20.46 7.99
CA TRP A 91 -6.62 -21.85 7.59
C TRP A 91 -6.91 -22.74 8.81
N PRO A 92 -8.15 -22.68 9.34
CA PRO A 92 -8.52 -23.37 10.58
C PRO A 92 -8.35 -24.89 10.50
N GLN A 93 -8.53 -25.50 9.32
CA GLN A 93 -8.34 -26.93 9.11
C GLN A 93 -6.87 -27.38 9.27
N GLY A 94 -5.91 -26.45 9.27
CA GLY A 94 -4.50 -26.77 9.48
C GLY A 94 -4.15 -27.16 10.93
N ASP A 95 -5.07 -26.96 11.89
CA ASP A 95 -4.93 -27.26 13.34
C ASP A 95 -3.57 -26.86 13.96
N LEU A 96 -2.95 -25.79 13.45
CA LEU A 96 -1.65 -25.35 13.93
C LEU A 96 -1.81 -24.71 15.33
N LYS A 97 -1.13 -25.28 16.32
CA LYS A 97 -1.17 -24.82 17.72
C LYS A 97 0.21 -24.44 18.20
N ASN A 98 0.28 -23.39 19.01
CA ASN A 98 1.48 -23.00 19.74
C ASN A 98 1.09 -22.67 21.20
N ALA A 99 1.51 -23.54 22.12
CA ALA A 99 1.18 -23.43 23.54
C ALA A 99 1.83 -22.19 24.19
N GLU A 100 3.03 -21.82 23.73
CA GLU A 100 3.76 -20.66 24.22
C GLU A 100 3.02 -19.37 23.84
N PHE A 101 2.60 -19.25 22.57
CA PHE A 101 1.77 -18.13 22.12
C PHE A 101 0.48 -18.03 22.91
N THR A 102 -0.20 -19.16 23.16
CA THR A 102 -1.46 -19.18 23.89
C THR A 102 -1.28 -18.66 25.33
N ARG A 103 -0.22 -19.11 26.01
CA ARG A 103 0.13 -18.66 27.37
C ARG A 103 0.48 -17.17 27.40
N ASP A 104 1.34 -16.72 26.49
CA ASP A 104 1.77 -15.33 26.44
C ASP A 104 0.62 -14.39 26.09
N ARG A 105 -0.26 -14.81 25.16
CA ARG A 105 -1.46 -14.07 24.80
C ARG A 105 -2.45 -13.95 25.96
N ALA A 106 -2.59 -14.98 26.78
CA ALA A 106 -3.43 -14.94 27.97
C ALA A 106 -2.88 -13.94 29.00
N ALA A 107 -1.56 -13.93 29.21
CA ALA A 107 -0.89 -12.99 30.11
C ALA A 107 -0.79 -11.55 29.55
N PHE A 108 -0.92 -11.37 28.24
CA PHE A 108 -0.77 -10.06 27.60
C PHE A 108 -1.93 -9.11 27.93
N THR A 109 -1.58 -7.97 28.51
CA THR A 109 -2.53 -6.97 28.99
C THR A 109 -2.94 -5.94 27.95
N GLY A 110 -2.15 -5.77 26.88
CA GLY A 110 -2.41 -4.80 25.82
C GLY A 110 -3.60 -5.17 24.93
N LYS A 111 -3.75 -4.44 23.82
CA LYS A 111 -4.89 -4.62 22.90
C LYS A 111 -4.85 -6.00 22.22
N LYS A 112 -5.95 -6.74 22.24
CA LYS A 112 -6.06 -8.08 21.64
C LYS A 112 -7.18 -8.10 20.62
N LEU A 113 -6.86 -8.39 19.37
CA LEU A 113 -7.83 -8.70 18.32
C LEU A 113 -7.71 -10.16 17.93
N HIS A 114 -8.83 -10.84 17.80
CA HIS A 114 -8.89 -12.18 17.23
C HIS A 114 -9.73 -12.11 15.95
N ILE A 115 -9.21 -12.65 14.85
CA ILE A 115 -9.85 -12.69 13.54
C ILE A 115 -9.94 -14.14 13.09
N GLY A 116 -11.16 -14.61 12.82
CA GLY A 116 -11.45 -15.96 12.36
C GLY A 116 -12.00 -16.86 13.46
N GLN A 117 -11.90 -18.16 13.22
CA GLN A 117 -12.38 -19.20 14.11
C GLN A 117 -11.41 -19.50 15.26
N GLY A 118 -11.79 -20.37 16.19
CA GLY A 118 -10.88 -20.82 17.24
C GLY A 118 -10.73 -19.80 18.38
N LEU A 119 -11.62 -18.80 18.47
CA LEU A 119 -11.72 -17.92 19.63
C LEU A 119 -11.90 -18.76 20.89
N SER A 120 -11.00 -18.65 21.86
CA SER A 120 -11.03 -19.46 23.09
C SER A 120 -12.16 -19.05 24.05
N ALA A 121 -12.48 -19.93 25.01
CA ALA A 121 -13.43 -19.60 26.08
C ALA A 121 -12.96 -18.43 26.94
N VAL A 122 -11.64 -18.31 27.13
CA VAL A 122 -11.03 -17.20 27.88
C VAL A 122 -11.23 -15.89 27.13
N GLU A 123 -10.89 -15.83 25.84
CA GLU A 123 -11.09 -14.62 25.03
C GLU A 123 -12.56 -14.21 24.94
N ALA A 124 -13.48 -15.18 24.84
CA ALA A 124 -14.92 -14.88 24.85
C ALA A 124 -15.39 -14.30 26.18
N ARG A 125 -14.90 -14.81 27.32
CA ARG A 125 -15.18 -14.23 28.65
C ARG A 125 -14.63 -12.81 28.76
N GLU A 126 -13.43 -12.52 28.25
CA GLU A 126 -12.86 -11.16 28.21
C GLU A 126 -13.69 -10.20 27.35
N LEU A 127 -14.45 -10.72 26.39
CA LEU A 127 -15.41 -9.96 25.56
C LEU A 127 -16.82 -9.90 26.17
N HIS A 128 -16.99 -10.39 27.40
CA HIS A 128 -18.29 -10.55 28.07
C HIS A 128 -19.30 -11.29 27.16
N ALA A 129 -18.86 -12.36 26.48
CA ALA A 129 -19.65 -13.02 25.46
C ALA A 129 -19.64 -14.54 25.59
N VAL A 130 -20.70 -15.16 25.08
CA VAL A 130 -20.81 -16.61 24.93
C VAL A 130 -20.55 -16.98 23.47
N ARG A 131 -19.67 -17.95 23.25
CA ARG A 131 -19.37 -18.49 21.91
C ARG A 131 -20.51 -19.38 21.44
N ARG A 132 -20.83 -19.29 20.15
CA ARG A 132 -21.68 -20.25 19.45
C ARG A 132 -20.98 -20.64 18.16
N ASN A 133 -20.54 -21.89 18.07
CA ASN A 133 -20.06 -22.44 16.81
C ASN A 133 -21.26 -22.81 15.95
N VAL A 134 -21.21 -22.41 14.68
CA VAL A 134 -22.20 -22.79 13.69
C VAL A 134 -21.48 -23.35 12.47
N TYR A 135 -22.11 -24.33 11.83
CA TYR A 135 -21.53 -25.12 10.77
C TYR A 135 -22.36 -24.98 9.49
N HIS A 136 -21.69 -25.07 8.35
CA HIS A 136 -22.28 -25.04 7.01
C HIS A 136 -23.23 -23.87 6.81
N GLN A 137 -22.71 -22.65 7.01
CA GLN A 137 -23.52 -21.43 6.97
C GLN A 137 -23.13 -20.54 5.80
N GLN A 138 -24.15 -19.99 5.16
CA GLN A 138 -24.02 -18.82 4.31
C GLN A 138 -24.63 -17.62 5.02
N LEU A 139 -23.82 -16.59 5.25
CA LEU A 139 -24.18 -15.45 6.08
C LEU A 139 -24.34 -14.19 5.23
N ILE A 140 -25.38 -13.42 5.54
CA ILE A 140 -25.58 -12.06 5.06
C ILE A 140 -25.05 -11.11 6.14
N LEU A 141 -24.04 -10.34 5.78
CA LEU A 141 -23.54 -9.20 6.53
C LEU A 141 -24.42 -7.98 6.25
N SER A 142 -24.80 -7.22 7.28
CA SER A 142 -25.62 -6.03 7.13
C SER A 142 -25.21 -4.92 8.10
N ALA A 143 -25.19 -3.67 7.64
CA ALA A 143 -25.12 -2.48 8.49
C ALA A 143 -25.64 -1.26 7.71
N GLU A 144 -26.33 -0.34 8.39
CA GLU A 144 -26.72 0.95 7.81
C GLU A 144 -27.48 0.83 6.47
N GLY A 145 -28.41 -0.14 6.39
CA GLY A 145 -29.18 -0.44 5.18
C GLY A 145 -28.42 -1.19 4.08
N GLN A 146 -27.10 -1.34 4.22
CA GLN A 146 -26.24 -2.04 3.27
C GLN A 146 -26.13 -3.53 3.63
N GLN A 147 -26.00 -4.38 2.60
CA GLN A 147 -25.87 -5.83 2.79
C GLN A 147 -24.81 -6.42 1.86
N GLN A 148 -24.12 -7.46 2.36
CA GLN A 148 -23.22 -8.29 1.58
C GLN A 148 -23.46 -9.77 1.90
N LEU A 149 -23.66 -10.60 0.89
CA LEU A 149 -23.57 -12.05 1.05
C LEU A 149 -22.11 -12.45 1.17
N LEU A 150 -21.76 -13.09 2.27
CA LEU A 150 -20.40 -13.60 2.52
C LEU A 150 -20.23 -14.97 1.82
N PRO A 151 -18.98 -15.37 1.51
CA PRO A 151 -18.69 -16.73 1.09
C PRO A 151 -19.22 -17.76 2.08
N PHE A 152 -19.53 -18.95 1.58
CA PHE A 152 -19.91 -20.08 2.42
C PHE A 152 -18.81 -20.41 3.43
N SER A 153 -19.21 -20.68 4.67
CA SER A 153 -18.33 -21.05 5.77
C SER A 153 -18.67 -22.47 6.25
N GLU A 154 -17.70 -23.39 6.18
CA GLU A 154 -17.84 -24.74 6.75
C GLU A 154 -18.07 -24.68 8.26
N ASP A 155 -17.34 -23.79 8.93
CA ASP A 155 -17.46 -23.49 10.35
C ASP A 155 -17.22 -22.00 10.61
N ILE A 156 -17.86 -21.46 11.65
CA ILE A 156 -17.63 -20.09 12.10
C ILE A 156 -18.00 -19.97 13.58
N THR A 157 -17.16 -19.29 14.35
CA THR A 157 -17.45 -18.97 15.76
C THR A 157 -18.16 -17.63 15.83
N LEU A 158 -19.37 -17.59 16.38
CA LEU A 158 -20.14 -16.38 16.58
C LEU A 158 -20.18 -16.01 18.06
N LEU A 159 -20.37 -14.72 18.36
CA LEU A 159 -20.44 -14.22 19.73
C LEU A 159 -21.81 -13.65 20.07
N LYS A 160 -22.42 -14.18 21.13
CA LYS A 160 -23.55 -13.54 21.80
C LYS A 160 -23.00 -12.70 22.95
N THR A 161 -22.85 -11.40 22.72
CA THR A 161 -22.32 -10.46 23.71
C THR A 161 -23.36 -10.15 24.79
N GLN A 162 -22.90 -10.11 26.04
CA GLN A 162 -23.65 -9.71 27.22
C GLN A 162 -23.08 -8.36 27.70
N GLY A 163 -23.93 -7.37 27.96
CA GLY A 163 -23.50 -6.04 28.42
C GLY A 163 -23.09 -5.05 27.31
N LYS A 164 -22.35 -4.00 27.71
CA LYS A 164 -21.96 -2.87 26.85
C LYS A 164 -20.77 -3.26 25.95
N ALA A 165 -21.06 -3.53 24.68
CA ALA A 165 -20.06 -3.80 23.64
C ALA A 165 -20.27 -2.86 22.44
N HIS A 166 -19.19 -2.39 21.84
CA HIS A 166 -19.27 -1.73 20.53
C HIS A 166 -19.39 -2.80 19.45
N ARG A 167 -20.41 -2.70 18.61
CA ARG A 167 -20.74 -3.69 17.58
C ARG A 167 -20.73 -3.04 16.21
N TYR A 168 -20.13 -3.71 15.24
CA TYR A 168 -20.03 -3.23 13.86
C TYR A 168 -20.67 -4.25 12.92
N GLY A 169 -21.81 -3.90 12.34
CA GLY A 169 -22.59 -4.79 11.49
C GLY A 169 -23.19 -6.01 12.19
N THR A 170 -24.07 -6.69 11.45
CA THR A 170 -24.82 -7.84 11.89
C THR A 170 -24.75 -8.94 10.85
N LEU A 171 -24.41 -10.15 11.29
CA LEU A 171 -24.50 -11.40 10.56
C LEU A 171 -25.86 -12.03 10.80
N ARG A 172 -26.51 -12.45 9.71
CA ARG A 172 -27.70 -13.30 9.73
C ARG A 172 -27.50 -14.46 8.75
N PRO A 173 -27.97 -15.67 9.07
CA PRO A 173 -28.01 -16.75 8.09
C PRO A 173 -28.96 -16.41 6.94
N GLN A 174 -28.70 -16.96 5.75
CA GLN A 174 -29.66 -16.92 4.64
C GLN A 174 -30.89 -17.79 4.95
N ASN A 175 -30.67 -18.92 5.64
CA ASN A 175 -31.71 -19.86 6.07
C ASN A 175 -32.12 -19.58 7.54
N GLN A 176 -33.35 -19.89 7.94
CA GLN A 176 -33.79 -19.69 9.32
C GLN A 176 -33.01 -20.59 10.30
N GLY A 177 -32.71 -20.13 11.53
CA GLY A 177 -32.30 -21.07 12.61
C GLY A 177 -31.29 -20.57 13.65
N ILE A 178 -30.29 -19.75 13.31
CA ILE A 178 -29.24 -19.38 14.27
C ILE A 178 -29.40 -17.99 14.92
N GLY A 179 -30.23 -17.11 14.37
CA GLY A 179 -30.46 -15.75 14.87
C GLY A 179 -29.46 -14.73 14.30
N ARG A 180 -29.37 -13.55 14.94
CA ARG A 180 -28.51 -12.43 14.53
C ARG A 180 -27.31 -12.31 15.46
N TYR A 181 -26.13 -12.05 14.90
CA TYR A 181 -24.88 -11.90 15.65
C TYR A 181 -24.11 -10.66 15.19
N PRO A 182 -23.34 -9.99 16.07
CA PRO A 182 -22.44 -8.93 15.64
C PRO A 182 -21.35 -9.49 14.70
N TYR A 183 -21.01 -8.73 13.66
CA TYR A 183 -19.84 -9.03 12.83
C TYR A 183 -18.55 -8.59 13.54
N GLY A 184 -18.39 -7.30 13.82
CA GLY A 184 -17.30 -6.79 14.66
C GLY A 184 -17.76 -6.58 16.10
N THR A 185 -16.95 -6.97 17.08
CA THR A 185 -17.20 -6.70 18.50
C THR A 185 -15.96 -6.11 19.15
N VAL A 186 -16.11 -5.04 19.94
CA VAL A 186 -15.05 -4.47 20.79
C VAL A 186 -15.56 -4.21 22.21
N VAL A 187 -14.85 -4.74 23.20
CA VAL A 187 -15.05 -4.50 24.64
C VAL A 187 -13.72 -4.10 25.25
N GLY A 188 -13.59 -2.83 25.67
CA GLY A 188 -12.34 -2.29 26.19
C GLY A 188 -11.16 -2.50 25.22
N GLN A 189 -10.16 -3.27 25.65
CA GLN A 189 -8.96 -3.60 24.87
C GLN A 189 -9.05 -4.94 24.14
N ARG A 190 -10.26 -5.48 23.94
CA ARG A 190 -10.51 -6.79 23.34
C ARG A 190 -11.41 -6.62 22.14
N GLY A 191 -11.06 -7.23 21.02
CA GLY A 191 -11.84 -7.22 19.79
C GLY A 191 -11.96 -8.58 19.15
N TYR A 192 -13.05 -8.79 18.42
CA TYR A 192 -13.31 -10.01 17.66
C TYR A 192 -13.93 -9.71 16.30
N LEU A 193 -13.45 -10.43 15.28
CA LEU A 193 -14.05 -10.56 13.96
C LEU A 193 -14.16 -12.06 13.65
N PRO A 194 -15.36 -12.62 13.40
CA PRO A 194 -15.53 -14.03 13.08
C PRO A 194 -15.02 -14.38 11.69
N TYR A 195 -14.85 -13.37 10.83
CA TYR A 195 -14.43 -13.51 9.45
C TYR A 195 -13.77 -12.22 8.93
N PHE A 196 -12.85 -12.33 7.98
CA PHE A 196 -12.21 -11.18 7.31
C PHE A 196 -12.00 -11.42 5.82
N GLU A 197 -12.36 -10.42 5.03
CA GLU A 197 -12.03 -10.27 3.61
C GLU A 197 -11.25 -8.98 3.39
N ALA A 198 -10.28 -9.03 2.49
CA ALA A 198 -9.50 -7.88 2.07
C ALA A 198 -10.19 -7.06 0.95
N SER A 199 -11.51 -7.15 0.83
CA SER A 199 -12.30 -6.43 -0.17
C SER A 199 -13.76 -6.30 0.25
N GLY A 200 -14.53 -5.47 -0.46
CA GLY A 200 -15.97 -5.35 -0.26
C GLY A 200 -16.39 -4.64 1.03
N PHE A 201 -17.67 -4.77 1.37
CA PHE A 201 -18.29 -4.13 2.54
C PHE A 201 -17.79 -4.73 3.87
N SER A 202 -17.49 -6.02 3.89
CA SER A 202 -16.84 -6.71 5.01
C SER A 202 -15.51 -6.05 5.40
N GLN A 203 -14.68 -5.65 4.44
CA GLN A 203 -13.43 -4.92 4.72
C GLN A 203 -13.68 -3.57 5.40
N VAL A 204 -14.72 -2.84 5.01
CA VAL A 204 -15.07 -1.54 5.61
C VAL A 204 -15.46 -1.71 7.08
N LEU A 205 -16.30 -2.69 7.40
CA LEU A 205 -16.70 -2.97 8.79
C LEU A 205 -15.56 -3.55 9.64
N ALA A 206 -14.67 -4.35 9.03
CA ALA A 206 -13.45 -4.79 9.69
C ALA A 206 -12.54 -3.61 10.01
N ALA A 207 -12.39 -2.65 9.10
CA ALA A 207 -11.66 -1.41 9.35
C ALA A 207 -12.27 -0.60 10.50
N GLN A 208 -13.61 -0.59 10.65
CA GLN A 208 -14.25 0.12 11.77
C GLN A 208 -13.93 -0.54 13.11
N THR A 209 -13.93 -1.87 13.14
CA THR A 209 -13.55 -2.66 14.31
C THR A 209 -12.07 -2.46 14.67
N ILE A 210 -11.18 -2.49 13.67
CA ILE A 210 -9.74 -2.26 13.86
C ILE A 210 -9.46 -0.84 14.30
N ALA A 211 -10.11 0.17 13.71
CA ALA A 211 -9.94 1.56 14.08
C ALA A 211 -10.46 1.87 15.48
N GLN A 212 -11.56 1.23 15.92
CA GLN A 212 -12.04 1.32 17.30
C GLN A 212 -11.02 0.77 18.29
N LEU A 213 -10.41 -0.36 17.97
CA LEU A 213 -9.48 -1.02 18.88
C LEU A 213 -8.10 -0.35 18.88
N PHE A 214 -7.51 -0.15 17.70
CA PHE A 214 -6.12 0.29 17.55
C PHE A 214 -5.95 1.75 17.12
N GLY A 215 -6.91 2.30 16.39
CA GLY A 215 -6.84 3.63 15.78
C GLY A 215 -7.60 4.71 16.53
N LYS A 216 -7.92 5.78 15.80
CA LYS A 216 -8.86 6.83 16.23
C LYS A 216 -10.15 6.65 15.47
N GLN A 217 -11.28 6.65 16.16
CA GLN A 217 -12.58 6.68 15.49
C GLN A 217 -12.78 8.03 14.81
N ARG A 218 -12.86 8.01 13.49
CA ARG A 218 -13.17 9.17 12.64
C ARG A 218 -14.03 8.68 11.49
N GLN A 219 -14.84 9.57 10.92
CA GLN A 219 -15.46 9.32 9.63
C GLN A 219 -14.67 10.14 8.61
N LEU A 220 -14.07 9.46 7.65
CA LEU A 220 -13.22 10.05 6.63
C LEU A 220 -13.89 9.91 5.26
N GLN A 221 -13.75 10.95 4.44
CA GLN A 221 -14.15 10.88 3.05
C GLN A 221 -13.14 10.01 2.28
N PRO A 222 -13.59 9.13 1.37
CA PRO A 222 -12.68 8.36 0.54
C PRO A 222 -12.09 9.23 -0.58
N LEU A 223 -10.86 8.92 -1.00
CA LEU A 223 -10.25 9.50 -2.20
C LEU A 223 -10.58 8.62 -3.40
N LEU A 224 -11.17 9.19 -4.46
CA LEU A 224 -11.29 8.48 -5.74
C LEU A 224 -9.90 8.34 -6.34
N THR A 225 -9.47 7.13 -6.69
CA THR A 225 -8.15 6.91 -7.29
C THR A 225 -8.24 6.07 -8.57
N ILE A 226 -7.73 6.61 -9.67
CA ILE A 226 -7.61 5.87 -10.93
C ILE A 226 -6.25 5.17 -10.97
N THR A 227 -6.24 3.86 -11.17
CA THR A 227 -5.03 3.03 -11.19
C THR A 227 -4.73 2.50 -12.58
N GLY A 228 -3.47 2.16 -12.85
CA GLY A 228 -3.07 1.55 -14.12
C GLY A 228 -2.84 2.55 -15.25
N VAL A 229 -2.60 3.82 -14.91
CA VAL A 229 -2.13 4.82 -15.87
C VAL A 229 -0.64 4.63 -16.07
N THR A 230 -0.19 4.69 -17.33
CA THR A 230 1.21 4.52 -17.73
C THR A 230 1.54 5.44 -18.91
N PRO A 231 2.82 5.66 -19.24
CA PRO A 231 3.20 6.41 -20.45
C PRO A 231 2.65 5.84 -21.77
N TYR A 232 2.25 4.57 -21.79
CA TYR A 232 1.68 3.87 -22.95
C TYR A 232 0.15 3.90 -22.99
N SER A 233 -0.49 4.52 -21.99
CA SER A 233 -1.94 4.66 -21.94
C SER A 233 -2.46 5.59 -23.05
N ASP A 234 -3.75 5.50 -23.37
CA ASP A 234 -4.42 6.48 -24.24
C ASP A 234 -4.52 7.83 -23.51
N LEU A 235 -3.59 8.72 -23.81
CA LEU A 235 -3.46 10.02 -23.15
C LEU A 235 -4.64 10.94 -23.42
N LYS A 236 -5.28 10.85 -24.59
CA LYS A 236 -6.50 11.62 -24.90
C LYS A 236 -7.66 11.17 -24.01
N ARG A 237 -7.74 9.86 -23.74
CA ARG A 237 -8.72 9.31 -22.81
C ARG A 237 -8.47 9.74 -21.38
N LEU A 238 -7.20 9.84 -20.95
CA LEU A 238 -6.83 10.35 -19.64
C LEU A 238 -7.27 11.81 -19.46
N THR A 239 -6.98 12.68 -20.44
CA THR A 239 -7.41 14.09 -20.37
C THR A 239 -8.93 14.22 -20.38
N THR A 240 -9.62 13.39 -21.19
CA THR A 240 -11.11 13.38 -21.23
C THR A 240 -11.69 12.90 -19.89
N LEU A 241 -11.10 11.88 -19.26
CA LEU A 241 -11.52 11.41 -17.93
C LEU A 241 -11.36 12.53 -16.90
N ALA A 242 -10.20 13.19 -16.88
CA ALA A 242 -9.92 14.29 -15.95
C ALA A 242 -10.92 15.44 -16.08
N GLN A 243 -11.18 15.88 -17.31
CA GLN A 243 -12.16 16.94 -17.59
C GLN A 243 -13.57 16.56 -17.14
N ARG A 244 -13.99 15.31 -17.37
CA ARG A 244 -15.32 14.83 -16.96
C ARG A 244 -15.49 14.73 -15.45
N LEU A 245 -14.45 14.29 -14.74
CA LEU A 245 -14.48 14.23 -13.27
C LEU A 245 -14.49 15.64 -12.68
N ASN A 246 -13.67 16.55 -13.20
CA ASN A 246 -13.65 17.96 -12.79
C ASN A 246 -14.98 18.67 -13.07
N ALA A 247 -15.57 18.46 -14.26
CA ALA A 247 -16.89 19.01 -14.59
C ALA A 247 -18.00 18.48 -13.67
N ALA A 248 -17.83 17.29 -13.09
CA ALA A 248 -18.73 16.74 -12.10
C ALA A 248 -18.38 17.15 -10.64
N GLY A 249 -17.36 18.00 -10.45
CA GLY A 249 -16.89 18.43 -9.12
C GLY A 249 -16.27 17.30 -8.30
N ILE A 250 -15.66 16.30 -8.94
CA ILE A 250 -15.06 15.14 -8.29
C ILE A 250 -13.53 15.24 -8.37
N PRO A 251 -12.85 15.64 -7.27
CA PRO A 251 -11.41 15.50 -7.18
C PRO A 251 -11.02 14.03 -7.14
N PHE A 252 -9.82 13.75 -7.64
CA PHE A 252 -9.34 12.38 -7.75
C PHE A 252 -7.82 12.31 -7.69
N ALA A 253 -7.30 11.11 -7.51
CA ALA A 253 -5.91 10.80 -7.66
C ALA A 253 -5.67 9.92 -8.88
N ILE A 254 -4.50 10.03 -9.49
CA ILE A 254 -3.95 9.05 -10.43
C ILE A 254 -2.80 8.33 -9.74
N SER A 255 -2.85 7.00 -9.71
CA SER A 255 -1.68 6.15 -9.46
C SER A 255 -1.06 5.78 -10.80
N THR A 256 0.09 6.37 -11.12
CA THR A 256 0.76 6.16 -12.41
C THR A 256 2.19 5.70 -12.24
N THR A 257 2.63 4.77 -13.08
CA THR A 257 4.07 4.51 -13.24
C THR A 257 4.69 5.59 -14.12
N SER A 258 6.01 5.76 -14.00
CA SER A 258 6.82 6.59 -14.89
C SER A 258 7.88 5.71 -15.57
N VAL A 259 8.78 6.36 -16.33
CA VAL A 259 9.99 5.73 -16.87
C VAL A 259 11.19 6.58 -16.48
N ALA A 260 12.28 5.93 -16.07
CA ALA A 260 13.56 6.59 -15.81
C ALA A 260 14.30 6.92 -17.13
N ASP A 261 14.19 6.02 -18.12
CA ASP A 261 14.84 6.13 -19.42
C ASP A 261 13.89 6.57 -20.54
N ASN A 262 14.46 6.95 -21.69
CA ASN A 262 13.71 7.36 -22.90
C ASN A 262 12.80 8.58 -22.70
N THR A 263 13.10 9.40 -21.70
CA THR A 263 12.33 10.61 -21.35
C THR A 263 12.53 11.75 -22.33
N SER A 264 13.57 11.71 -23.16
CA SER A 264 13.77 12.64 -24.28
C SER A 264 12.78 12.42 -25.43
N LEU A 265 12.09 11.29 -25.48
CA LEU A 265 11.13 10.99 -26.53
C LEU A 265 9.87 11.87 -26.41
N ALA A 266 9.33 12.26 -27.56
CA ALA A 266 8.06 13.01 -27.64
C ALA A 266 6.90 12.30 -26.92
N ALA A 267 6.93 10.97 -26.84
CA ALA A 267 5.95 10.18 -26.10
C ALA A 267 5.90 10.54 -24.60
N PHE A 268 7.06 10.69 -23.97
CA PHE A 268 7.13 11.06 -22.55
C PHE A 268 6.69 12.51 -22.34
N SER A 269 7.05 13.43 -23.24
CA SER A 269 6.55 14.83 -23.18
C SER A 269 5.03 14.91 -23.32
N ARG A 270 4.42 14.12 -24.21
CA ARG A 270 2.96 14.01 -24.32
C ARG A 270 2.34 13.45 -23.04
N PHE A 271 2.96 12.44 -22.44
CA PHE A 271 2.50 11.86 -21.18
C PHE A 271 2.55 12.88 -20.04
N ALA A 272 3.67 13.58 -19.86
CA ALA A 272 3.79 14.64 -18.86
C ALA A 272 2.76 15.76 -19.07
N LYS A 273 2.51 16.17 -20.32
CA LYS A 273 1.42 17.12 -20.63
C LYS A 273 0.06 16.61 -20.20
N ALA A 274 -0.26 15.33 -20.43
CA ALA A 274 -1.52 14.74 -19.98
C ALA A 274 -1.65 14.72 -18.45
N LEU A 275 -0.55 14.47 -17.73
CA LEU A 275 -0.52 14.54 -16.26
C LEU A 275 -0.72 15.97 -15.73
N ARG A 276 -0.11 16.99 -16.37
CA ARG A 276 -0.39 18.39 -16.00
C ARG A 276 -1.84 18.78 -16.23
N ILE A 277 -2.47 18.26 -17.29
CA ILE A 277 -3.91 18.47 -17.52
C ILE A 277 -4.72 17.82 -16.38
N VAL A 278 -4.33 16.64 -15.90
CA VAL A 278 -4.94 16.02 -14.71
C VAL A 278 -4.81 16.93 -13.49
N GLU A 279 -3.60 17.43 -13.21
CA GLU A 279 -3.34 18.33 -12.07
C GLU A 279 -4.16 19.63 -12.12
N ASN A 280 -4.34 20.18 -13.32
CA ASN A 280 -5.19 21.35 -13.57
C ASN A 280 -6.70 21.06 -13.55
N ASN A 281 -7.12 19.80 -13.43
CA ASN A 281 -8.51 19.37 -13.36
C ASN A 281 -8.81 18.70 -12.00
N GLN A 282 -8.30 19.29 -10.91
CA GLN A 282 -8.47 18.82 -9.52
C GLN A 282 -7.89 17.43 -9.23
N GLY A 283 -7.14 16.86 -10.17
CA GLY A 283 -6.44 15.61 -10.00
C GLY A 283 -5.14 15.78 -9.21
N ILE A 284 -4.73 14.77 -8.44
CA ILE A 284 -3.40 14.71 -7.84
C ILE A 284 -2.67 13.45 -8.30
N ILE A 285 -1.33 13.50 -8.37
CA ILE A 285 -0.53 12.39 -8.87
C ILE A 285 0.14 11.64 -7.71
N PHE A 286 -0.10 10.34 -7.61
CA PHE A 286 0.74 9.41 -6.86
C PHE A 286 1.69 8.72 -7.84
N LEU A 287 2.99 8.85 -7.58
CA LEU A 287 4.00 8.10 -8.32
C LEU A 287 3.97 6.66 -7.84
N GLN A 288 3.57 5.75 -8.72
CA GLN A 288 3.61 4.34 -8.45
C GLN A 288 5.03 3.83 -8.56
N VAL A 289 5.45 3.07 -7.54
CA VAL A 289 6.78 2.44 -7.51
C VAL A 289 7.01 1.58 -8.77
N PRO A 290 8.27 1.51 -9.25
CA PRO A 290 8.61 0.72 -10.43
C PRO A 290 8.35 -0.77 -10.21
N VAL A 291 8.09 -1.49 -11.30
CA VAL A 291 7.96 -2.95 -11.27
C VAL A 291 9.33 -3.58 -10.98
N VAL A 292 9.37 -4.48 -10.01
CA VAL A 292 10.61 -5.14 -9.58
C VAL A 292 10.61 -6.58 -10.08
N GLY A 293 11.49 -6.88 -11.05
CA GLY A 293 11.63 -8.21 -11.65
C GLY A 293 12.49 -9.16 -10.82
N ALA A 294 13.74 -8.78 -10.54
CA ALA A 294 14.67 -9.52 -9.69
C ALA A 294 15.21 -8.58 -8.61
N ALA A 295 14.85 -8.84 -7.35
CA ALA A 295 15.25 -8.00 -6.22
C ALA A 295 16.15 -8.78 -5.25
N ASN A 296 17.12 -8.09 -4.66
CA ASN A 296 17.96 -8.60 -3.59
C ASN A 296 18.30 -7.48 -2.61
N LYS A 297 19.09 -7.80 -1.58
CA LYS A 297 19.45 -6.86 -0.51
C LYS A 297 20.22 -5.64 -1.03
N GLN A 298 20.91 -5.77 -2.16
CA GLN A 298 21.71 -4.74 -2.81
C GLN A 298 20.88 -3.86 -3.76
N SER A 299 19.64 -4.21 -4.07
CA SER A 299 18.76 -3.46 -4.99
C SER A 299 18.37 -2.06 -4.48
N GLY A 300 18.67 -1.70 -3.24
CA GLY A 300 18.26 -0.44 -2.62
C GLY A 300 18.80 0.81 -3.33
N SER A 301 20.09 0.83 -3.70
CA SER A 301 20.69 1.99 -4.37
C SER A 301 20.14 2.18 -5.78
N LEU A 302 19.93 1.10 -6.53
CA LEU A 302 19.33 1.13 -7.86
C LEU A 302 17.89 1.65 -7.79
N LEU A 303 17.09 1.12 -6.85
CA LEU A 303 15.72 1.59 -6.64
C LEU A 303 15.68 3.09 -6.31
N GLU A 304 16.54 3.54 -5.39
CA GLU A 304 16.64 4.96 -5.05
C GLU A 304 17.01 5.80 -6.27
N GLN A 305 17.99 5.36 -7.06
CA GLN A 305 18.39 6.04 -8.28
C GLN A 305 17.23 6.13 -9.28
N THR A 306 16.56 5.03 -9.58
CA THR A 306 15.41 4.99 -10.50
C THR A 306 14.31 5.94 -10.07
N MET A 307 13.92 5.91 -8.78
CA MET A 307 12.88 6.83 -8.29
C MET A 307 13.31 8.29 -8.32
N VAL A 308 14.58 8.59 -8.01
CA VAL A 308 15.11 9.96 -8.12
C VAL A 308 15.07 10.43 -9.57
N GLU A 309 15.46 9.59 -10.52
CA GLU A 309 15.41 9.89 -11.95
C GLU A 309 13.97 10.13 -12.43
N GLU A 310 13.03 9.25 -12.09
CA GLU A 310 11.61 9.42 -12.42
C GLU A 310 11.04 10.74 -11.88
N LEU A 311 11.30 11.06 -10.60
CA LEU A 311 10.87 12.31 -9.98
C LEU A 311 11.48 13.53 -10.67
N ASN A 312 12.77 13.48 -11.01
CA ASN A 312 13.45 14.58 -11.70
C ASN A 312 12.86 14.80 -13.10
N GLN A 313 12.57 13.72 -13.83
CA GLN A 313 12.02 13.80 -15.18
C GLN A 313 10.59 14.35 -15.20
N LEU A 314 9.79 14.02 -14.18
CA LEU A 314 8.47 14.60 -13.96
C LEU A 314 8.57 16.08 -13.54
N GLY A 315 9.43 16.41 -12.58
CA GLY A 315 9.62 17.78 -12.08
C GLY A 315 10.15 18.74 -13.15
N GLN A 316 11.08 18.31 -14.00
CA GLN A 316 11.55 19.09 -15.16
C GLN A 316 10.43 19.45 -16.14
N ARG A 317 9.35 18.67 -16.15
CA ARG A 317 8.16 18.87 -16.97
C ARG A 317 6.98 19.38 -16.14
N GLN A 318 7.24 19.93 -14.95
CA GLN A 318 6.23 20.50 -14.05
C GLN A 318 5.08 19.54 -13.72
N VAL A 319 5.33 18.24 -13.67
CA VAL A 319 4.43 17.26 -13.05
C VAL A 319 4.87 17.09 -11.62
N MET A 320 3.93 17.19 -10.67
CA MET A 320 4.22 17.35 -9.25
C MET A 320 3.57 16.24 -8.42
N PRO A 321 4.18 15.04 -8.34
CA PRO A 321 3.67 13.96 -7.51
C PRO A 321 3.55 14.37 -6.03
N VAL A 322 2.44 13.99 -5.40
CA VAL A 322 2.10 14.32 -4.02
C VAL A 322 2.23 13.13 -3.07
N GLY A 323 2.44 11.93 -3.59
CA GLY A 323 2.68 10.74 -2.79
C GLY A 323 3.25 9.57 -3.59
N ILE A 324 3.51 8.47 -2.92
CA ILE A 324 3.98 7.22 -3.52
C ILE A 324 2.87 6.18 -3.41
N SER A 325 2.59 5.44 -4.49
CA SER A 325 1.71 4.27 -4.44
C SER A 325 2.50 2.98 -4.65
N ALA A 326 2.14 1.94 -3.91
CA ALA A 326 2.84 0.65 -3.98
C ALA A 326 1.94 -0.50 -3.53
N PRO A 327 2.18 -1.74 -4.00
CA PRO A 327 1.60 -2.93 -3.39
C PRO A 327 1.93 -3.03 -1.89
N VAL A 328 0.99 -3.53 -1.08
CA VAL A 328 1.16 -3.69 0.38
C VAL A 328 2.45 -4.39 0.78
N TYR A 329 2.89 -5.40 0.02
CA TYR A 329 4.10 -6.18 0.36
C TYR A 329 5.38 -5.32 0.41
N TRP A 330 5.42 -4.17 -0.28
CA TRP A 330 6.52 -3.21 -0.16
C TRP A 330 6.69 -2.71 1.28
N ASN A 331 5.59 -2.60 2.02
CA ASN A 331 5.62 -2.21 3.43
C ASN A 331 6.03 -3.37 4.36
N GLN A 332 6.31 -4.57 3.86
CA GLN A 332 6.84 -5.71 4.63
C GLN A 332 8.30 -6.03 4.27
N ASP A 333 8.91 -5.21 3.42
CA ASP A 333 10.28 -5.34 2.95
C ASP A 333 11.16 -4.18 3.42
N LYS A 334 12.29 -4.50 4.06
CA LYS A 334 13.20 -3.51 4.64
C LYS A 334 13.78 -2.55 3.59
N VAL A 335 14.14 -3.07 2.43
CA VAL A 335 14.78 -2.29 1.36
C VAL A 335 13.73 -1.39 0.70
N PHE A 336 12.57 -1.94 0.36
CA PHE A 336 11.50 -1.15 -0.28
C PHE A 336 10.91 -0.08 0.63
N ARG A 337 10.75 -0.36 1.94
CA ARG A 337 10.37 0.68 2.91
C ARG A 337 11.40 1.80 2.96
N LYS A 338 12.68 1.46 3.14
CA LYS A 338 13.74 2.46 3.37
C LYS A 338 14.01 3.30 2.12
N TYR A 339 14.13 2.68 0.96
CA TYR A 339 14.58 3.35 -0.27
C TYR A 339 13.43 3.85 -1.14
N GLY A 340 12.23 3.27 -1.00
CA GLY A 340 11.03 3.70 -1.70
C GLY A 340 10.05 4.46 -0.80
N LEU A 341 9.30 3.74 0.03
CA LEU A 341 8.13 4.30 0.71
C LEU A 341 8.45 5.44 1.69
N ALA A 342 9.54 5.33 2.46
CA ALA A 342 9.96 6.33 3.45
C ALA A 342 10.33 7.69 2.85
N ARG A 343 10.44 7.78 1.52
CA ARG A 343 10.65 9.04 0.80
C ARG A 343 9.40 9.91 0.79
N SER A 344 8.22 9.35 1.05
CA SER A 344 6.96 10.08 1.07
C SER A 344 6.33 10.10 2.46
N THR A 345 5.70 11.23 2.80
CA THR A 345 4.83 11.31 3.98
C THR A 345 3.43 10.73 3.72
N SER A 346 3.04 10.61 2.45
CA SER A 346 1.75 10.06 2.00
C SER A 346 1.96 8.85 1.11
N VAL A 347 1.50 7.69 1.57
CA VAL A 347 1.64 6.41 0.87
C VAL A 347 0.26 5.84 0.56
N LEU A 348 0.02 5.48 -0.70
CA LEU A 348 -1.14 4.70 -1.11
C LEU A 348 -0.74 3.22 -1.23
N LEU A 349 -1.21 2.40 -0.31
CA LEU A 349 -1.00 0.97 -0.39
C LEU A 349 -2.10 0.35 -1.26
N LEU A 350 -1.71 -0.35 -2.32
CA LEU A 350 -2.58 -1.05 -3.26
C LEU A 350 -2.58 -2.56 -2.94
N PRO A 351 -3.62 -3.31 -3.33
CA PRO A 351 -3.62 -4.76 -3.24
C PRO A 351 -2.37 -5.38 -3.89
N ASN A 352 -1.88 -6.48 -3.32
CA ASN A 352 -0.73 -7.18 -3.88
C ASN A 352 -1.05 -7.74 -5.28
N PRO A 353 -0.07 -7.74 -6.20
CA PRO A 353 -0.16 -8.57 -7.41
C PRO A 353 -0.19 -10.06 -7.03
N ALA A 354 -0.51 -10.91 -8.01
CA ALA A 354 -0.55 -12.36 -7.82
C ALA A 354 0.78 -12.94 -7.33
N THR A 355 1.90 -12.35 -7.76
CA THR A 355 3.26 -12.74 -7.36
C THR A 355 3.97 -11.57 -6.72
N THR A 356 4.49 -11.76 -5.51
CA THR A 356 5.27 -10.75 -4.78
C THR A 356 6.76 -11.04 -4.86
N THR A 357 7.57 -10.02 -5.17
CA THR A 357 9.03 -10.12 -5.24
C THR A 357 9.67 -9.30 -4.14
N PHE A 358 10.30 -9.95 -3.15
CA PHE A 358 10.97 -9.29 -2.01
C PHE A 358 12.48 -9.09 -2.27
N ALA A 359 13.03 -7.98 -1.78
CA ALA A 359 14.46 -7.70 -1.73
C ALA A 359 15.09 -8.13 -0.39
N TYR A 360 14.41 -7.78 0.71
CA TYR A 360 14.69 -8.22 2.08
C TYR A 360 13.37 -8.21 2.85
N GLN A 361 12.69 -9.36 2.89
CA GLN A 361 11.50 -9.51 3.71
C GLN A 361 11.90 -9.62 5.19
N ASP A 362 11.53 -8.61 5.99
CA ASP A 362 11.74 -8.62 7.45
C ASP A 362 10.44 -8.66 8.24
N ASN A 363 9.29 -8.71 7.55
CA ASN A 363 7.95 -8.79 8.12
C ASN A 363 7.60 -7.63 9.07
N LEU A 364 8.32 -6.51 9.00
CA LEU A 364 8.01 -5.30 9.75
C LEU A 364 7.14 -4.38 8.90
N GLY A 365 6.02 -3.89 9.44
CA GLY A 365 5.18 -2.88 8.82
C GLY A 365 5.53 -1.47 9.30
N GLY A 366 5.88 -0.59 8.37
CA GLY A 366 6.09 0.84 8.65
C GLY A 366 4.79 1.62 8.78
N ARG A 367 4.85 2.78 9.46
CA ARG A 367 3.80 3.81 9.45
C ARG A 367 4.30 5.06 8.74
N TYR A 368 3.39 5.75 8.06
CA TYR A 368 3.64 7.03 7.39
C TYR A 368 2.67 8.07 7.95
N ALA A 369 2.91 9.36 7.67
CA ALA A 369 2.05 10.43 8.20
C ALA A 369 0.60 10.28 7.70
N GLN A 370 0.44 9.90 6.44
CA GLN A 370 -0.81 9.48 5.84
C GLN A 370 -0.59 8.17 5.08
N THR A 371 -1.43 7.17 5.35
CA THR A 371 -1.43 5.91 4.59
C THR A 371 -2.85 5.63 4.12
N TRP A 372 -3.03 5.51 2.82
CA TRP A 372 -4.30 5.21 2.20
C TRP A 372 -4.43 3.71 1.94
N THR A 373 -5.54 3.11 2.35
CA THR A 373 -5.90 1.75 1.95
C THR A 373 -6.62 1.78 0.61
N GLY A 374 -6.02 1.19 -0.42
CA GLY A 374 -6.67 0.95 -1.71
C GLY A 374 -7.74 -0.13 -1.61
N LEU A 375 -8.98 0.24 -1.93
CA LEU A 375 -10.17 -0.62 -1.95
C LEU A 375 -10.86 -0.50 -3.31
N SER A 376 -10.99 -1.60 -4.04
CA SER A 376 -11.59 -1.59 -5.38
C SER A 376 -13.07 -1.21 -5.34
N LEU A 377 -13.47 -0.20 -6.12
CA LEU A 377 -14.88 0.18 -6.30
C LEU A 377 -15.72 -1.01 -6.80
N ASN A 378 -15.14 -1.86 -7.66
CA ASN A 378 -15.84 -3.04 -8.14
C ASN A 378 -16.19 -3.98 -6.97
N SER A 379 -15.27 -4.19 -6.03
CA SER A 379 -15.51 -5.06 -4.87
C SER A 379 -16.64 -4.56 -3.95
N LEU A 380 -16.88 -3.25 -3.90
CA LEU A 380 -18.00 -2.67 -3.17
C LEU A 380 -19.34 -2.86 -3.89
N LEU A 381 -19.33 -3.01 -5.20
CA LEU A 381 -20.54 -2.99 -6.03
C LEU A 381 -20.96 -4.37 -6.54
N THR A 382 -20.03 -5.31 -6.66
CA THR A 382 -20.34 -6.73 -6.91
C THR A 382 -20.57 -7.43 -5.58
N VAL A 383 -21.75 -7.23 -5.00
CA VAL A 383 -22.23 -8.08 -3.92
C VAL A 383 -22.91 -9.27 -4.55
N LYS A 384 -22.37 -10.48 -4.35
CA LYS A 384 -22.74 -11.65 -5.15
C LYS A 384 -24.23 -12.01 -5.19
N ASP A 385 -25.07 -11.58 -4.23
CA ASP A 385 -26.53 -11.77 -4.29
C ASP A 385 -27.29 -10.71 -3.45
N GLY A 386 -26.90 -9.43 -3.54
CA GLY A 386 -27.48 -8.36 -2.72
C GLY A 386 -27.74 -7.06 -3.48
N GLN A 387 -28.49 -6.15 -2.86
CA GLN A 387 -28.57 -4.76 -3.35
C GLN A 387 -27.17 -4.16 -3.46
N ARG A 388 -26.94 -3.36 -4.51
CA ARG A 388 -25.67 -2.65 -4.70
C ARG A 388 -25.38 -1.82 -3.46
N VAL A 389 -24.17 -1.94 -2.91
CA VAL A 389 -23.79 -1.12 -1.75
C VAL A 389 -23.80 0.35 -2.16
N ALA A 390 -24.59 1.14 -1.44
CA ALA A 390 -24.60 2.59 -1.55
C ALA A 390 -23.29 3.14 -0.94
N VAL A 391 -22.28 3.34 -1.80
CA VAL A 391 -20.92 3.75 -1.37
C VAL A 391 -20.94 5.07 -0.60
N ASN A 392 -21.88 5.98 -0.89
CA ASN A 392 -22.05 7.25 -0.18
C ASN A 392 -22.56 7.11 1.25
N GLN A 393 -23.13 5.95 1.61
CA GLN A 393 -23.55 5.65 2.98
C GLN A 393 -22.45 4.94 3.79
N LEU A 394 -21.35 4.56 3.17
CA LEU A 394 -20.26 3.86 3.86
C LEU A 394 -19.45 4.81 4.74
N LYS A 395 -19.18 4.37 5.96
CA LYS A 395 -18.32 5.08 6.92
C LYS A 395 -16.92 4.50 6.88
N PHE A 396 -15.99 5.23 6.27
CA PHE A 396 -14.57 4.87 6.23
C PHE A 396 -13.85 5.40 7.48
N PRO A 397 -13.27 4.50 8.31
CA PRO A 397 -12.67 4.88 9.59
C PRO A 397 -11.18 5.18 9.50
N VAL A 398 -10.56 4.83 8.38
CA VAL A 398 -9.16 5.04 8.04
C VAL A 398 -9.08 5.66 6.64
N PRO A 399 -8.01 6.40 6.31
CA PRO A 399 -7.85 6.97 4.97
C PRO A 399 -7.97 5.87 3.92
N THR A 400 -8.96 5.98 3.05
CA THR A 400 -9.30 4.96 2.06
C THR A 400 -9.29 5.58 0.67
N ALA A 401 -8.59 4.93 -0.25
CA ALA A 401 -8.63 5.24 -1.67
C ALA A 401 -9.55 4.23 -2.36
N VAL A 402 -10.69 4.69 -2.87
CA VAL A 402 -11.59 3.86 -3.66
C VAL A 402 -11.04 3.80 -5.08
N THR A 403 -10.51 2.63 -5.45
CA THR A 403 -9.75 2.46 -6.69
C THR A 403 -10.63 2.05 -7.87
N VAL A 404 -10.33 2.63 -9.03
CA VAL A 404 -10.96 2.31 -10.31
C VAL A 404 -9.86 2.13 -11.35
N ALA A 405 -9.91 1.03 -12.11
CA ALA A 405 -8.94 0.82 -13.19
C ALA A 405 -9.16 1.84 -14.31
N PHE A 406 -8.06 2.33 -14.90
CA PHE A 406 -8.11 3.23 -16.05
C PHE A 406 -8.88 2.58 -17.22
N PRO A 407 -9.87 3.26 -17.83
CA PRO A 407 -10.67 2.68 -18.91
C PRO A 407 -9.80 2.32 -20.12
N THR A 408 -9.97 1.10 -20.64
CA THR A 408 -9.25 0.61 -21.84
C THR A 408 -9.97 0.91 -23.15
N SER A 409 -11.21 1.43 -23.09
CA SER A 409 -11.96 1.88 -24.27
C SER A 409 -12.83 3.11 -24.00
N ARG A 410 -13.35 3.75 -25.06
CA ARG A 410 -14.32 4.87 -24.95
C ARG A 410 -15.62 4.46 -24.24
N LYS A 411 -16.11 3.24 -24.51
CA LYS A 411 -17.30 2.68 -23.85
C LYS A 411 -17.08 2.57 -22.34
N GLN A 412 -15.93 2.05 -21.93
CA GLN A 412 -15.57 1.97 -20.50
C GLN A 412 -15.39 3.35 -19.87
N LEU A 413 -14.83 4.33 -20.59
CA LEU A 413 -14.72 5.71 -20.10
C LEU A 413 -16.08 6.29 -19.74
N VAL A 414 -17.06 6.18 -20.66
CA VAL A 414 -18.43 6.65 -20.43
C VAL A 414 -19.06 5.90 -19.24
N ALA A 415 -18.97 4.57 -19.23
CA ALA A 415 -19.54 3.75 -18.17
C ALA A 415 -18.95 4.06 -16.79
N ILE A 416 -17.63 4.22 -16.68
CA ILE A 416 -16.95 4.54 -15.42
C ILE A 416 -17.31 5.95 -14.95
N THR A 417 -17.29 6.94 -15.84
CA THR A 417 -17.64 8.32 -15.48
C THR A 417 -19.08 8.38 -14.94
N HIS A 418 -20.02 7.79 -15.67
CA HIS A 418 -21.42 7.74 -15.26
C HIS A 418 -21.59 6.98 -13.94
N ARG A 419 -20.92 5.83 -13.81
CA ARG A 419 -20.97 5.03 -12.58
C ARG A 419 -20.46 5.80 -11.37
N VAL A 420 -19.32 6.49 -11.48
CA VAL A 420 -18.70 7.24 -10.37
C VAL A 420 -19.55 8.45 -9.97
N THR A 421 -20.06 9.20 -10.95
CA THR A 421 -20.91 10.37 -10.70
C THR A 421 -22.22 9.99 -10.01
N GLN A 422 -22.85 8.88 -10.41
CA GLN A 422 -24.07 8.37 -9.78
C GLN A 422 -23.91 7.83 -8.35
N LEU A 423 -22.68 7.66 -7.85
CA LEU A 423 -22.48 7.20 -6.47
C LEU A 423 -22.89 8.26 -5.45
N ASN A 424 -22.91 9.55 -5.81
CA ASN A 424 -23.19 10.68 -4.91
C ASN A 424 -22.34 10.63 -3.63
N VAL A 425 -21.08 10.20 -3.75
CA VAL A 425 -20.12 10.13 -2.64
C VAL A 425 -19.55 11.52 -2.39
N ASN A 426 -19.50 11.93 -1.13
CA ASN A 426 -18.71 13.08 -0.73
C ASN A 426 -17.22 12.69 -0.74
N TRP A 427 -16.55 12.97 -1.85
CA TRP A 427 -15.16 12.60 -2.08
C TRP A 427 -14.21 13.49 -1.28
N TYR A 428 -13.11 12.90 -0.83
CA TYR A 428 -12.01 13.63 -0.19
C TYR A 428 -11.52 14.72 -1.13
N GLN A 429 -11.37 15.94 -0.58
CA GLN A 429 -10.87 17.12 -1.28
C GLN A 429 -9.38 17.31 -0.94
N PRO A 430 -8.43 16.90 -1.79
CA PRO A 430 -7.02 17.14 -1.54
C PRO A 430 -6.69 18.61 -1.31
N GLN A 431 -7.37 19.49 -2.05
CA GLN A 431 -7.12 20.92 -2.07
C GLN A 431 -7.39 21.59 -0.71
N ASP A 432 -8.22 21.00 0.15
CA ASP A 432 -8.59 21.61 1.42
C ASP A 432 -7.69 21.16 2.58
N SER A 433 -7.25 19.90 2.55
CA SER A 433 -6.70 19.24 3.73
C SER A 433 -5.44 18.43 3.50
N LEU A 434 -5.09 18.12 2.25
CA LEU A 434 -3.93 17.29 1.98
C LEU A 434 -2.64 18.08 2.18
N GLN A 435 -1.75 17.51 3.01
CA GLN A 435 -0.41 18.01 3.24
C GLN A 435 0.58 16.86 3.09
N THR A 436 1.43 16.95 2.08
CA THR A 436 2.37 15.88 1.77
C THR A 436 3.71 16.39 1.32
N LYS A 437 4.70 15.50 1.41
CA LYS A 437 6.06 15.74 0.94
C LYS A 437 6.65 14.43 0.41
N ILE A 438 7.30 14.51 -0.74
CA ILE A 438 8.22 13.51 -1.25
C ILE A 438 9.62 14.13 -1.23
N THR A 439 10.56 13.48 -0.55
CA THR A 439 11.95 13.91 -0.48
C THR A 439 12.84 12.91 -1.23
N SER A 440 13.50 13.38 -2.28
CA SER A 440 14.52 12.66 -3.02
C SER A 440 15.90 13.25 -2.71
N ALA A 441 16.99 12.59 -3.16
CA ALA A 441 18.34 13.11 -3.01
C ALA A 441 18.59 14.43 -3.76
N SER A 442 17.72 14.81 -4.71
CA SER A 442 17.93 15.96 -5.59
C SER A 442 16.81 16.98 -5.57
N ALA A 443 15.63 16.64 -5.04
CA ALA A 443 14.52 17.57 -4.92
C ALA A 443 13.53 17.17 -3.82
N THR A 444 12.78 18.16 -3.33
CA THR A 444 11.63 17.98 -2.45
C THR A 444 10.37 18.46 -3.16
N PHE A 445 9.44 17.55 -3.39
CA PHE A 445 8.09 17.84 -3.89
C PHE A 445 7.18 17.94 -2.68
N ALA A 446 6.35 18.96 -2.60
CA ALA A 446 5.36 19.07 -1.55
C ALA A 446 4.03 19.59 -2.09
N TYR A 447 2.97 19.22 -1.40
CA TYR A 447 1.62 19.70 -1.66
C TYR A 447 1.02 20.16 -0.34
N LYS A 448 0.50 21.38 -0.32
CA LYS A 448 -0.19 21.94 0.84
C LYS A 448 -1.43 22.66 0.36
N GLN A 449 -2.59 22.08 0.65
CA GLN A 449 -3.90 22.72 0.48
C GLN A 449 -4.05 23.40 -0.89
N GLY A 450 -3.98 22.61 -1.97
CA GLY A 450 -4.15 23.14 -3.34
C GLY A 450 -2.88 23.68 -3.98
N THR A 451 -1.83 23.99 -3.20
CA THR A 451 -0.59 24.57 -3.72
C THR A 451 0.53 23.54 -3.80
N TYR A 452 1.16 23.43 -4.97
CA TYR A 452 2.37 22.62 -5.19
C TYR A 452 3.62 23.41 -4.84
N TYR A 453 4.62 22.72 -4.32
CA TYR A 453 5.93 23.28 -4.00
C TYR A 453 7.04 22.39 -4.53
N LEU A 454 8.07 23.00 -5.09
CA LEU A 454 9.33 22.35 -5.47
C LEU A 454 10.46 23.01 -4.71
N ASN A 455 11.20 22.25 -3.92
CA ASN A 455 12.30 22.73 -3.08
C ASN A 455 11.90 23.89 -2.16
N GLY A 456 10.65 23.89 -1.70
CA GLY A 456 10.10 24.91 -0.80
C GLY A 456 9.48 26.12 -1.51
N SER A 457 9.73 26.31 -2.81
CA SER A 457 9.13 27.38 -3.60
C SER A 457 7.80 26.94 -4.21
N PRO A 458 6.75 27.79 -4.17
CA PRO A 458 5.48 27.47 -4.81
C PRO A 458 5.64 27.33 -6.33
N VAL A 459 4.92 26.40 -6.93
CA VAL A 459 4.92 26.13 -8.37
C VAL A 459 3.49 26.07 -8.87
N THR A 460 3.20 26.83 -9.92
CA THR A 460 1.94 26.73 -10.67
C THR A 460 2.12 25.71 -11.79
N VAL A 461 1.24 24.70 -11.84
CA VAL A 461 1.24 23.71 -12.92
C VAL A 461 0.53 24.32 -14.14
N GLY A 462 1.28 24.71 -15.17
CA GLY A 462 0.72 25.27 -16.40
C GLY A 462 0.22 24.20 -17.40
N PRO A 463 -0.60 24.59 -18.39
CA PRO A 463 -0.99 23.69 -19.48
C PRO A 463 0.20 23.28 -20.36
N GLU A 464 1.13 24.21 -20.57
CA GLU A 464 2.45 23.95 -21.14
C GLU A 464 3.53 23.96 -20.07
N ALA A 465 4.58 23.18 -20.27
CA ALA A 465 5.77 23.34 -19.44
C ALA A 465 6.39 24.68 -19.83
N THR A 466 6.57 25.59 -18.87
CA THR A 466 7.17 26.92 -19.14
C THR A 466 8.68 26.86 -19.40
N GLY A 467 9.17 25.77 -20.00
CA GLY A 467 10.59 25.46 -20.16
C GLY A 467 11.22 25.02 -18.84
N ILE A 468 12.31 24.26 -18.94
CA ILE A 468 13.16 23.81 -17.83
C ILE A 468 13.55 25.07 -17.04
N PRO A 469 13.00 25.34 -15.84
CA PRO A 469 13.69 26.26 -14.96
C PRO A 469 15.05 25.59 -14.76
N LYS A 470 16.16 26.34 -14.79
CA LYS A 470 17.52 25.82 -14.59
C LYS A 470 17.64 25.20 -13.18
N TYR A 471 16.95 24.10 -12.97
CA TYR A 471 17.01 23.28 -11.79
C TYR A 471 18.16 22.34 -12.06
N HIS A 472 19.33 22.78 -11.63
CA HIS A 472 20.50 21.95 -11.56
C HIS A 472 20.23 20.87 -10.51
N PHE A 473 19.62 19.75 -10.94
CA PHE A 473 19.58 18.55 -10.13
C PHE A 473 21.03 18.07 -9.99
N SER A 474 21.66 18.39 -8.86
CA SER A 474 23.03 17.94 -8.62
C SER A 474 23.00 16.43 -8.38
N GLN A 475 23.52 15.64 -9.32
CA GLN A 475 23.95 14.28 -9.04
C GLN A 475 25.41 14.12 -9.43
N LYS A 476 26.24 13.81 -8.43
CA LYS A 476 27.52 13.15 -8.68
C LYS A 476 27.20 11.75 -9.21
N ARG A 477 27.26 11.60 -10.53
CA ARG A 477 27.25 10.31 -11.23
C ARG A 477 28.34 9.41 -10.63
N HIS A 478 27.99 8.45 -9.78
CA HIS A 478 28.84 7.27 -9.54
C HIS A 478 28.40 6.19 -10.52
N VAL A 479 28.93 6.28 -11.74
CA VAL A 479 28.66 5.32 -12.80
C VAL A 479 29.52 4.08 -12.55
N ALA A 480 28.96 3.10 -11.84
CA ALA A 480 29.52 1.75 -11.78
C ALA A 480 28.94 0.82 -12.87
N LEU A 481 27.88 1.25 -13.58
CA LEU A 481 27.09 0.38 -14.47
C LEU A 481 27.41 0.48 -15.98
N ASP A 482 28.22 1.45 -16.43
CA ASP A 482 28.59 1.53 -17.87
C ASP A 482 29.45 0.33 -18.32
N ARG A 483 30.07 -0.38 -17.36
CA ARG A 483 30.86 -1.58 -17.62
C ARG A 483 30.03 -2.87 -17.64
N TYR A 484 28.88 -2.94 -16.95
CA TYR A 484 28.11 -4.19 -16.86
C TYR A 484 27.24 -4.43 -18.10
N PHE A 485 26.54 -3.38 -18.57
CA PHE A 485 25.65 -3.49 -19.74
C PHE A 485 26.40 -3.55 -21.08
N LYS A 486 27.59 -2.92 -21.20
CA LYS A 486 28.44 -3.08 -22.39
C LYS A 486 29.00 -4.48 -22.55
N VAL A 487 29.28 -5.19 -21.45
CA VAL A 487 29.82 -6.56 -21.51
C VAL A 487 28.74 -7.55 -21.92
N GLN A 488 27.51 -7.46 -21.40
CA GLN A 488 26.41 -8.34 -21.85
C GLN A 488 25.97 -8.07 -23.29
N GLY A 489 25.89 -6.80 -23.71
CA GLY A 489 25.55 -6.45 -25.09
C GLY A 489 26.60 -6.94 -26.10
N ASN A 490 27.90 -6.80 -25.80
CA ASN A 490 28.96 -7.29 -26.67
C ASN A 490 29.03 -8.82 -26.73
N ILE A 491 28.78 -9.53 -25.62
CA ILE A 491 28.76 -11.01 -25.63
C ILE A 491 27.62 -11.53 -26.54
N LEU A 492 26.44 -10.94 -26.45
CA LEU A 492 25.29 -11.30 -27.31
C LEU A 492 25.55 -10.96 -28.78
N LEU A 493 26.17 -9.80 -29.06
CA LEU A 493 26.52 -9.39 -30.42
C LEU A 493 27.59 -10.32 -31.02
N VAL A 494 28.62 -10.70 -30.25
CA VAL A 494 29.64 -11.68 -30.66
C VAL A 494 29.00 -13.05 -30.91
N PHE A 495 28.10 -13.50 -30.03
CA PHE A 495 27.38 -14.75 -30.19
C PHE A 495 26.51 -14.76 -31.46
N PHE A 496 25.71 -13.71 -31.71
CA PHE A 496 24.90 -13.62 -32.92
C PHE A 496 25.75 -13.50 -34.19
N THR A 497 26.86 -12.77 -34.14
CA THR A 497 27.79 -12.65 -35.27
C THR A 497 28.40 -14.01 -35.60
N PHE A 498 28.89 -14.74 -34.60
CA PHE A 498 29.45 -16.08 -34.79
C PHE A 498 28.41 -17.06 -35.34
N THR A 499 27.21 -17.09 -34.75
CA THR A 499 26.12 -17.96 -35.21
C THR A 499 25.72 -17.66 -36.65
N THR A 500 25.67 -16.37 -37.02
CA THR A 500 25.35 -15.94 -38.39
C THR A 500 26.43 -16.39 -39.39
N ILE A 501 27.72 -16.26 -39.03
CA ILE A 501 28.84 -16.70 -39.88
C ILE A 501 28.76 -18.21 -40.12
N VAL A 502 28.49 -19.01 -39.08
CA VAL A 502 28.33 -20.48 -39.21
C VAL A 502 27.17 -20.82 -40.15
N LEU A 503 26.04 -20.13 -40.01
CA LEU A 503 24.84 -20.35 -40.84
C LEU A 503 25.09 -19.98 -42.31
N VAL A 504 25.75 -18.85 -42.57
CA VAL A 504 26.16 -18.44 -43.92
C VAL A 504 27.14 -19.45 -44.53
N THR A 505 28.08 -19.97 -43.74
CA THR A 505 29.04 -20.97 -44.19
C THR A 505 28.34 -22.28 -44.59
N PHE A 506 27.38 -22.75 -43.80
CA PHE A 506 26.55 -23.90 -44.15
C PHE A 506 25.70 -23.66 -45.40
N LEU A 507 25.14 -22.45 -45.56
CA LEU A 507 24.41 -22.08 -46.77
C LEU A 507 25.29 -22.12 -48.03
N ILE A 508 26.52 -21.64 -47.95
CA ILE A 508 27.48 -21.67 -49.06
C ILE A 508 27.89 -23.11 -49.38
N LEU A 509 28.23 -23.91 -48.38
CA LEU A 509 28.59 -25.33 -48.54
C LEU A 509 27.40 -26.13 -49.10
N GLY A 510 26.21 -25.94 -48.55
CA GLY A 510 24.97 -26.55 -49.02
C GLY A 510 24.69 -26.19 -50.47
N ARG A 511 24.80 -24.90 -50.84
CA ARG A 511 24.64 -24.43 -52.23
C ARG A 511 25.69 -25.03 -53.17
N ARG A 512 26.93 -25.23 -52.70
CA ARG A 512 28.03 -25.84 -53.49
C ARG A 512 27.79 -27.33 -53.71
N ILE A 513 27.33 -28.05 -52.70
CA ILE A 513 26.96 -29.48 -52.79
C ILE A 513 25.74 -29.64 -53.69
N TYR A 514 24.70 -28.82 -53.50
CA TYR A 514 23.49 -28.83 -54.34
C TYR A 514 23.82 -28.55 -55.80
N ARG A 515 24.67 -27.55 -56.09
CA ARG A 515 25.15 -27.29 -57.47
C ARG A 515 25.99 -28.42 -58.05
N ARG A 516 26.74 -29.17 -57.25
CA ARG A 516 27.51 -30.35 -57.73
C ARG A 516 26.60 -31.54 -58.03
N MET A 517 25.52 -31.73 -57.27
CA MET A 517 24.53 -32.79 -57.53
C MET A 517 23.79 -32.59 -58.86
N PHE A 518 23.45 -31.35 -59.22
CA PHE A 518 22.68 -31.06 -60.45
C PHE A 518 23.56 -30.70 -61.67
N ARG A 519 24.90 -30.76 -61.56
CA ARG A 519 25.84 -30.58 -62.68
C ARG A 519 26.54 -31.87 -63.12
N ARG A 520 26.11 -33.04 -62.62
CA ARG A 520 26.45 -34.33 -63.23
C ARG A 520 25.30 -34.80 -64.12
N LYS A 521 25.29 -34.29 -65.35
CA LYS A 521 24.84 -35.00 -66.55
C LYS A 521 25.89 -34.78 -67.61
#